data_AF-A0A352NHQ8-F1
#
_entry.id   AF-A0A352NHQ8-F1
#
_cell.length_a   1.000
_cell.length_b   1.000
_cell.length_c   1.000
_cell.angle_alpha   90.00
_cell.angle_beta   90.00
_cell.angle_gamma   90.00
#
_symmetry.space_group_name_H-M   'P 1'
#
loop_
_entity.id
_entity.type
_entity.pdbx_description
1 polymer ?
#
loop_
_entity_poly.entity_id
_entity_poly.type
_entity_poly.pdbx_seq_one_letter_code
_entity_poly.pdbx_strand_id
1 'polypeptide(L)'
;MITARIPIRTHILTEKDDIVDVVKKYTGDIVGPGDIVTVAESVVAITQGRAILPETVRPGFLAKILCRFPGKDGSLATPQAMQLAIQETGTLQILLGVAAAAAGRLVGRKGDFYRVAGHHLALIDDVAGTMYPFEKHIVLGPKDPQQVVDRIRDAIGAGAV
;
A
#
# COMPACT_ATOMS: atom_id res chain seq x y z
N MET A 1 5.18 15.98 22.53
CA MET A 1 5.23 17.12 21.59
C MET A 1 6.33 16.80 20.57
N ILE A 2 6.09 16.97 19.27
CA ILE A 2 7.13 16.75 18.25
C ILE A 2 8.02 18.00 18.20
N THR A 3 9.31 17.83 18.48
CA THR A 3 10.26 18.96 18.57
C THR A 3 10.89 19.28 17.21
N ALA A 4 11.12 18.27 16.36
CA ALA A 4 11.71 18.42 15.03
C ALA A 4 11.30 17.26 14.11
N ARG A 5 11.51 17.43 12.80
CA ARG A 5 11.39 16.38 11.79
C ARG A 5 12.68 16.35 10.97
N ILE A 6 13.35 15.21 10.94
CA ILE A 6 14.63 15.05 10.24
C ILE A 6 14.38 14.12 9.04
N PRO A 7 14.45 14.63 7.79
CA PRO A 7 14.34 13.76 6.63
C PRO A 7 15.60 12.90 6.51
N ILE A 8 15.42 11.60 6.36
CA ILE A 8 16.51 10.65 6.22
C ILE A 8 16.69 10.32 4.74
N ARG A 9 17.83 10.71 4.18
CA ARG A 9 18.15 10.42 2.78
C ARG A 9 18.71 9.01 2.66
N THR A 10 18.04 8.18 1.86
CA THR A 10 18.46 6.82 1.55
C THR A 10 18.98 6.71 0.10
N HIS A 11 19.42 5.51 -0.27
CA HIS A 11 19.48 5.11 -1.67
C HIS A 11 18.05 4.82 -2.18
N ILE A 12 17.92 4.48 -3.47
CA ILE A 12 16.64 4.00 -4.02
C ILE A 12 16.40 2.58 -3.50
N LEU A 13 15.37 2.41 -2.69
CA LEU A 13 15.00 1.11 -2.15
C LEU A 13 14.30 0.27 -3.21
N THR A 14 14.59 -1.02 -3.21
CA THR A 14 14.10 -2.01 -4.15
C THR A 14 13.64 -3.26 -3.41
N GLU A 15 13.09 -4.22 -4.13
CA GLU A 15 12.74 -5.55 -3.63
C GLU A 15 13.95 -6.38 -3.14
N LYS A 16 15.17 -5.89 -3.35
CA LYS A 16 16.41 -6.52 -2.85
C LYS A 16 16.79 -6.07 -1.45
N ASP A 17 16.11 -5.07 -0.91
CA ASP A 17 16.39 -4.47 0.38
C ASP A 17 15.43 -5.01 1.45
N ASP A 18 15.93 -5.27 2.66
CA ASP A 18 15.09 -5.46 3.84
C ASP A 18 14.90 -4.10 4.54
N ILE A 19 13.63 -3.70 4.72
CA ILE A 19 13.32 -2.38 5.27
C ILE A 19 13.86 -2.17 6.69
N VAL A 20 13.96 -3.22 7.50
CA VAL A 20 14.49 -3.16 8.85
C VAL A 20 15.99 -2.85 8.81
N ASP A 21 16.71 -3.52 7.93
CA ASP A 21 18.14 -3.27 7.72
C ASP A 21 18.41 -1.88 7.17
N VAL A 22 17.57 -1.40 6.25
CA VAL A 22 17.66 -0.03 5.73
C VAL A 22 17.44 0.98 6.85
N VAL A 23 16.36 0.84 7.63
CA VAL A 23 16.08 1.76 8.73
C VAL A 23 17.25 1.76 9.71
N LYS A 24 17.70 0.58 10.16
CA LYS A 24 18.84 0.47 11.07
C LYS A 24 20.10 1.16 10.53
N LYS A 25 20.41 0.94 9.25
CA LYS A 25 21.58 1.53 8.58
C LYS A 25 21.53 3.05 8.54
N TYR A 26 20.38 3.64 8.25
CA TYR A 26 20.27 5.09 8.01
C TYR A 26 19.85 5.89 9.25
N THR A 27 19.28 5.26 10.27
CA THR A 27 18.80 5.95 11.47
C THR A 27 19.49 5.52 12.76
N GLY A 28 20.23 4.42 12.77
CA GLY A 28 20.79 3.81 13.99
C GLY A 28 21.67 4.75 14.82
N ASP A 29 22.45 5.62 14.17
CA ASP A 29 23.31 6.60 14.85
C ASP A 29 22.63 7.97 15.10
N ILE A 30 21.36 8.10 14.70
CA ILE A 30 20.57 9.34 14.80
C ILE A 30 19.49 9.22 15.87
N VAL A 31 18.84 8.05 15.94
CA VAL A 31 17.65 7.82 16.75
C VAL A 31 18.00 7.69 18.23
N GLY A 32 17.27 8.40 19.09
CA GLY A 32 17.39 8.33 20.54
C GLY A 32 16.09 7.92 21.24
N PRO A 33 16.13 7.73 22.57
CA PRO A 33 14.94 7.43 23.35
C PRO A 33 13.85 8.50 23.19
N GLY A 34 12.65 8.07 22.80
CA GLY A 34 11.49 8.96 22.58
C GLY A 34 11.29 9.42 21.14
N ASP A 35 12.25 9.13 20.24
CA ASP A 35 12.08 9.37 18.81
C ASP A 35 11.16 8.34 18.16
N ILE A 36 10.61 8.72 17.02
CA ILE A 36 9.75 7.89 16.18
C ILE A 36 10.29 7.91 14.76
N VAL A 37 10.65 6.74 14.23
CA VAL A 37 11.00 6.59 12.82
C VAL A 37 9.73 6.31 12.01
N THR A 38 9.46 7.15 11.01
CA THR A 38 8.30 6.99 10.13
C THR A 38 8.74 6.47 8.76
N VAL A 39 8.14 5.39 8.27
CA VAL A 39 8.42 4.84 6.93
C VAL A 39 7.17 4.93 6.06
N ALA A 40 7.33 5.38 4.82
CA ALA A 40 6.21 5.42 3.88
C ALA A 40 5.74 4.00 3.52
N GLU A 41 4.42 3.77 3.53
CA GLU A 41 3.82 2.46 3.22
C GLU A 41 4.25 1.92 1.84
N SER A 42 4.34 2.80 0.83
CA SER A 42 4.78 2.44 -0.52
C SER A 42 6.21 1.92 -0.55
N VAL A 43 7.11 2.47 0.29
CA VAL A 43 8.50 2.02 0.38
C VAL A 43 8.56 0.63 1.02
N VAL A 44 7.78 0.38 2.07
CA VAL A 44 7.66 -0.96 2.67
C VAL A 44 7.15 -1.94 1.61
N ALA A 45 6.08 -1.60 0.90
CA ALA A 45 5.54 -2.45 -0.16
C ALA A 45 6.55 -2.75 -1.27
N ILE A 46 7.33 -1.76 -1.72
CA ILE A 46 8.40 -1.94 -2.71
C ILE A 46 9.45 -2.94 -2.21
N THR A 47 9.93 -2.78 -0.96
CA THR A 47 10.91 -3.73 -0.38
C THR A 47 10.35 -5.15 -0.22
N GLN A 48 9.02 -5.29 -0.14
CA GLN A 48 8.34 -6.59 -0.13
C GLN A 48 8.06 -7.15 -1.53
N GLY A 49 8.55 -6.51 -2.60
CA GLY A 49 8.32 -6.93 -3.99
C GLY A 49 6.89 -6.70 -4.47
N ARG A 50 6.21 -5.69 -3.92
CA ARG A 50 4.78 -5.42 -4.18
C ARG A 50 4.53 -4.21 -5.09
N ALA A 51 5.57 -3.77 -5.80
CA ALA A 51 5.44 -2.88 -6.94
C ALA A 51 5.36 -3.71 -8.23
N ILE A 52 4.26 -3.60 -8.97
CA ILE A 52 3.95 -4.46 -10.11
C ILE A 52 3.80 -3.61 -11.37
N LEU A 53 4.51 -3.98 -12.44
CA LEU A 53 4.33 -3.33 -13.74
C LEU A 53 2.96 -3.68 -14.32
N PRO A 54 2.12 -2.69 -14.69
CA PRO A 54 0.79 -2.94 -15.25
C PRO A 54 0.80 -3.86 -16.47
N GLU A 55 1.84 -3.79 -17.32
CA GLU A 55 1.98 -4.64 -18.51
C GLU A 55 2.13 -6.14 -18.20
N THR A 56 2.53 -6.50 -16.97
CA THR A 56 2.68 -7.89 -16.54
C THR A 56 1.36 -8.49 -16.05
N VAL A 57 0.37 -7.65 -15.75
CA VAL A 57 -0.94 -8.06 -15.27
C VAL A 57 -1.83 -8.41 -16.46
N ARG A 58 -2.55 -9.54 -16.36
CA ARG A 58 -3.53 -9.97 -17.37
C ARG A 58 -4.96 -9.86 -16.80
N PRO A 59 -5.68 -8.75 -17.06
CA PRO A 59 -7.02 -8.56 -16.51
C PRO A 59 -8.04 -9.53 -17.11
N GLY A 60 -8.73 -10.25 -16.23
CA GLY A 60 -9.88 -11.07 -16.57
C GLY A 60 -11.12 -10.24 -16.90
N PHE A 61 -12.19 -10.93 -17.31
CA PHE A 61 -13.46 -10.29 -17.64
C PHE A 61 -14.06 -9.51 -16.48
N LEU A 62 -14.03 -10.08 -15.26
CA LEU A 62 -14.52 -9.40 -14.06
C LEU A 62 -13.77 -8.10 -13.80
N ALA A 63 -12.44 -8.11 -13.84
CA ALA A 63 -11.65 -6.91 -13.61
C ALA A 63 -12.00 -5.76 -14.58
N LYS A 64 -12.18 -6.08 -15.87
CA LYS A 64 -12.58 -5.12 -16.91
C LYS A 64 -13.96 -4.50 -16.70
N ILE A 65 -14.88 -5.25 -16.08
CA ILE A 65 -16.21 -4.72 -15.73
C ILE A 65 -16.12 -3.90 -14.45
N LEU A 66 -15.52 -4.48 -13.42
CA LEU A 66 -15.55 -3.91 -12.07
C LEU A 66 -14.75 -2.61 -11.97
N CYS A 67 -13.69 -2.43 -12.76
CA CYS A 67 -12.90 -1.19 -12.77
C CYS A 67 -13.68 0.05 -13.23
N ARG A 68 -14.88 -0.13 -13.78
CA ARG A 68 -15.76 0.97 -14.21
C ARG A 68 -16.60 1.55 -13.05
N PHE A 69 -16.61 0.90 -11.89
CA PHE A 69 -17.41 1.33 -10.74
C PHE A 69 -16.74 2.35 -9.83
N PRO A 70 -15.41 2.32 -9.60
CA PRO A 70 -14.69 3.42 -8.98
C PRO A 70 -14.79 4.71 -9.79
N GLY A 71 -14.58 5.86 -9.13
CA GLY A 71 -14.39 7.13 -9.84
C GLY A 71 -13.13 7.08 -10.70
N LYS A 72 -13.01 8.02 -11.66
CA LYS A 72 -11.85 8.07 -12.58
C LYS A 72 -10.51 8.20 -11.86
N ASP A 73 -10.50 8.86 -10.70
CA ASP A 73 -9.31 9.04 -9.85
C ASP A 73 -9.21 7.98 -8.74
N GLY A 74 -9.99 6.89 -8.84
CA GLY A 74 -9.98 5.81 -7.86
C GLY A 74 -8.80 4.86 -8.07
N SER A 75 -8.24 4.35 -6.97
CA SER A 75 -7.13 3.38 -6.95
C SER A 75 -7.37 2.06 -7.67
N LEU A 76 -8.63 1.76 -8.04
CA LEU A 76 -9.03 0.53 -8.72
C LEU A 76 -9.72 0.82 -10.06
N ALA A 77 -9.44 1.98 -10.66
CA ALA A 77 -10.09 2.45 -11.89
C ALA A 77 -9.53 1.80 -13.16
N THR A 78 -8.33 1.20 -13.12
CA THR A 78 -7.83 0.39 -14.23
C THR A 78 -8.19 -1.09 -14.10
N PRO A 79 -8.35 -1.83 -15.22
CA PRO A 79 -8.50 -3.28 -15.20
C PRO A 79 -7.35 -4.00 -14.49
N GLN A 80 -6.13 -3.47 -14.55
CA GLN A 80 -4.93 -4.06 -13.94
C GLN A 80 -4.97 -3.94 -12.43
N ALA A 81 -5.21 -2.75 -11.88
CA ALA A 81 -5.35 -2.58 -10.43
C ALA A 81 -6.53 -3.38 -9.87
N MET A 82 -7.67 -3.40 -10.57
CA MET A 82 -8.81 -4.23 -10.17
C MET A 82 -8.49 -5.73 -10.21
N GLN A 83 -7.70 -6.19 -11.19
CA GLN A 83 -7.27 -7.58 -11.26
C GLN A 83 -6.36 -7.95 -10.07
N LEU A 84 -5.45 -7.05 -9.68
CA LEU A 84 -4.60 -7.24 -8.50
C LEU A 84 -5.43 -7.24 -7.21
N ALA A 85 -6.42 -6.36 -7.08
CA ALA A 85 -7.34 -6.37 -5.94
C ALA A 85 -8.12 -7.69 -5.83
N ILE A 86 -8.59 -8.23 -6.96
CA ILE A 86 -9.23 -9.56 -7.00
C ILE A 86 -8.26 -10.66 -6.57
N GLN A 87 -6.98 -10.55 -6.90
CA GLN A 87 -5.97 -11.54 -6.48
C GLN A 87 -5.61 -11.42 -5.00
N GLU A 88 -5.60 -10.22 -4.44
CA GLU A 88 -5.26 -9.97 -3.03
C GLU A 88 -6.36 -10.46 -2.08
N THR A 89 -7.63 -10.22 -2.40
CA THR A 89 -8.75 -10.53 -1.49
C THR A 89 -9.65 -11.68 -1.96
N GLY A 90 -9.58 -12.03 -3.25
CA GLY A 90 -10.44 -13.05 -3.86
C GLY A 90 -11.73 -12.48 -4.43
N THR A 91 -12.23 -13.16 -5.47
CA THR A 91 -13.39 -12.73 -6.26
C THR A 91 -14.66 -12.57 -5.43
N LEU A 92 -14.95 -13.50 -4.53
CA LEU A 92 -16.18 -13.46 -3.72
C LEU A 92 -16.22 -12.20 -2.85
N GLN A 93 -15.10 -11.88 -2.20
CA GLN A 93 -15.00 -10.73 -1.31
C GLN A 93 -15.15 -9.41 -2.06
N ILE A 94 -14.55 -9.31 -3.25
CA ILE A 94 -14.73 -8.16 -4.14
C ILE A 94 -16.20 -7.99 -4.53
N LEU A 95 -16.89 -9.06 -4.92
CA LEU A 95 -18.30 -9.00 -5.29
C LEU A 95 -19.20 -8.59 -4.11
N LEU A 96 -18.92 -9.10 -2.90
CA LEU A 96 -19.59 -8.64 -1.68
C LEU A 96 -19.34 -7.15 -1.42
N GLY A 97 -18.11 -6.67 -1.63
CA GLY A 97 -17.78 -5.25 -1.55
C GLY A 97 -18.55 -4.40 -2.56
N VAL A 98 -18.68 -4.86 -3.81
CA VAL A 98 -19.47 -4.17 -4.85
C VAL A 98 -20.94 -4.10 -4.45
N ALA A 99 -21.51 -5.20 -3.96
CA ALA A 99 -22.89 -5.25 -3.47
C ALA A 99 -23.10 -4.30 -2.29
N ALA A 100 -22.18 -4.28 -1.32
CA ALA A 100 -22.22 -3.39 -0.18
C ALA A 100 -22.12 -1.91 -0.59
N ALA A 101 -21.27 -1.60 -1.56
CA ALA A 101 -21.15 -0.25 -2.11
C ALA A 101 -22.43 0.20 -2.82
N ALA A 102 -23.08 -0.69 -3.57
CA ALA A 102 -24.36 -0.41 -4.23
C ALA A 102 -25.47 -0.13 -3.20
N ALA A 103 -25.59 -0.99 -2.17
CA ALA A 103 -26.54 -0.81 -1.09
C ALA A 103 -26.26 0.48 -0.28
N GLY A 104 -24.99 0.75 0.03
CA GLY A 104 -24.56 1.96 0.72
C GLY A 104 -24.97 3.24 -0.02
N ARG A 105 -24.84 3.27 -1.35
CA ARG A 105 -25.27 4.41 -2.17
C ARG A 105 -26.78 4.69 -2.05
N LEU A 106 -27.62 3.65 -1.94
CA LEU A 106 -29.08 3.83 -1.79
C LEU A 106 -29.46 4.57 -0.51
N VAL A 107 -28.62 4.48 0.53
CA VAL A 107 -28.81 5.14 1.83
C VAL A 107 -27.80 6.29 2.05
N GLY A 108 -27.13 6.76 1.00
CA GLY A 108 -26.20 7.90 1.06
C GLY A 108 -24.84 7.65 1.69
N ARG A 109 -24.47 6.39 1.95
CA ARG A 109 -23.17 5.99 2.53
C ARG A 109 -22.11 5.77 1.46
N LYS A 110 -20.86 6.12 1.79
CA LYS A 110 -19.66 5.94 0.94
C LYS A 110 -18.65 5.05 1.65
N GLY A 111 -17.77 4.40 0.88
CA GLY A 111 -16.67 3.58 1.42
C GLY A 111 -17.06 2.15 1.83
N ASP A 112 -18.33 1.76 1.68
CA ASP A 112 -18.78 0.40 2.02
C ASP A 112 -18.12 -0.70 1.19
N PHE A 113 -17.57 -0.37 0.01
CA PHE A 113 -16.72 -1.27 -0.76
C PHE A 113 -15.53 -1.76 0.09
N TYR A 114 -14.67 -0.84 0.54
CA TYR A 114 -13.45 -1.19 1.30
C TYR A 114 -13.77 -1.78 2.67
N ARG A 115 -14.90 -1.40 3.28
CA ARG A 115 -15.31 -1.98 4.57
C ARG A 115 -15.61 -3.47 4.48
N VAL A 116 -16.06 -3.95 3.32
CA VAL A 116 -16.44 -5.36 3.11
C VAL A 116 -15.39 -6.13 2.32
N ALA A 117 -14.85 -5.53 1.25
CA ALA A 117 -13.79 -6.11 0.44
C ALA A 117 -12.41 -6.04 1.13
N GLY A 118 -12.25 -5.22 2.16
CA GLY A 118 -11.01 -5.10 2.92
C GLY A 118 -10.35 -3.73 2.77
N HIS A 119 -9.99 -3.14 3.90
CA HIS A 119 -9.40 -1.81 3.95
C HIS A 119 -8.02 -1.73 3.28
N HIS A 120 -7.27 -2.84 3.24
CA HIS A 120 -5.98 -2.92 2.57
C HIS A 120 -6.06 -2.63 1.06
N LEU A 121 -7.22 -2.85 0.42
CA LEU A 121 -7.40 -2.51 -1.00
C LEU A 121 -7.40 -1.00 -1.27
N ALA A 122 -7.67 -0.18 -0.25
CA ALA A 122 -7.56 1.28 -0.37
C ALA A 122 -6.10 1.75 -0.44
N LEU A 123 -5.15 0.88 -0.05
CA LEU A 123 -3.71 1.15 -0.09
C LEU A 123 -3.09 0.77 -1.45
N ILE A 124 -3.86 0.17 -2.36
CA ILE A 124 -3.39 -0.06 -3.73
C ILE A 124 -3.30 1.31 -4.41
N ASP A 125 -2.20 1.54 -5.08
CA ASP A 125 -1.94 2.76 -5.85
C ASP A 125 -1.75 2.39 -7.32
N ASP A 126 -2.71 2.77 -8.18
CA ASP A 126 -2.88 2.29 -9.57
C ASP A 126 -1.75 2.76 -10.50
N VAL A 127 -1.43 4.05 -10.46
CA VAL A 127 -0.25 4.62 -11.10
C VAL A 127 0.37 5.52 -10.08
N ALA A 128 1.28 4.95 -9.29
CA ALA A 128 1.65 5.54 -8.01
C ALA A 128 2.29 6.93 -8.10
N GLY A 129 2.67 7.38 -9.31
CA GLY A 129 3.36 8.65 -9.52
C GLY A 129 4.61 8.77 -8.65
N THR A 130 5.12 7.62 -8.19
CA THR A 130 6.20 7.50 -7.22
C THR A 130 7.51 7.86 -7.90
N MET A 131 8.57 8.05 -7.12
CA MET A 131 9.90 8.30 -7.67
C MET A 131 10.36 7.20 -8.63
N TYR A 132 11.21 7.58 -9.58
CA TYR A 132 11.88 6.64 -10.48
C TYR A 132 12.65 5.56 -9.69
N PRO A 133 12.57 4.26 -10.06
CA PRO A 133 11.95 3.69 -11.27
C PRO A 133 10.49 3.20 -11.12
N PHE A 134 9.80 3.58 -10.04
CA PHE A 134 8.49 3.04 -9.69
C PHE A 134 7.30 3.87 -10.21
N GLU A 135 7.55 4.91 -11.01
CA GLU A 135 6.53 5.88 -11.43
C GLU A 135 5.39 5.27 -12.25
N LYS A 136 5.65 4.13 -12.91
CA LYS A 136 4.67 3.39 -13.73
C LYS A 136 4.08 2.16 -13.03
N HIS A 137 4.51 1.86 -11.81
CA HIS A 137 4.08 0.64 -11.14
C HIS A 137 2.73 0.84 -10.44
N ILE A 138 1.96 -0.24 -10.39
CA ILE A 138 0.90 -0.39 -9.39
C ILE A 138 1.58 -0.83 -8.10
N VAL A 139 1.44 -0.07 -7.02
CA VAL A 139 2.00 -0.43 -5.72
C VAL A 139 0.88 -0.94 -4.82
N LEU A 140 0.99 -2.19 -4.37
CA LEU A 140 0.01 -2.75 -3.42
C LEU A 140 0.30 -2.26 -2.01
N GLY A 141 -0.68 -2.33 -1.11
CA GLY A 141 -0.43 -2.08 0.31
C GLY A 141 0.58 -3.06 0.92
N PRO A 142 1.36 -2.67 1.94
CA PRO A 142 2.34 -3.53 2.59
C PRO A 142 1.67 -4.76 3.24
N LYS A 143 2.40 -5.88 3.28
CA LYS A 143 1.98 -7.08 4.01
C LYS A 143 2.44 -6.98 5.46
N ASP A 144 1.54 -7.35 6.37
CA ASP A 144 1.81 -7.41 7.81
C ASP A 144 2.50 -6.14 8.37
N PRO A 145 1.97 -4.92 8.09
CA PRO A 145 2.65 -3.67 8.41
C PRO A 145 2.98 -3.53 9.90
N GLN A 146 2.12 -4.04 10.78
CA GLN A 146 2.39 -4.04 12.22
C GLN A 146 3.61 -4.89 12.57
N GLN A 147 3.79 -6.04 11.93
CA GLN A 147 4.97 -6.89 12.15
C GLN A 147 6.23 -6.18 11.65
N VAL A 148 6.16 -5.44 10.54
CA VAL A 148 7.27 -4.62 10.05
C VAL A 148 7.64 -3.55 11.08
N VAL A 149 6.64 -2.84 11.62
CA VAL A 149 6.84 -1.84 12.69
C VAL A 149 7.50 -2.48 13.90
N ASP A 150 7.00 -3.62 14.38
CA ASP A 150 7.55 -4.30 15.54
C ASP A 150 9.02 -4.71 15.31
N ARG A 151 9.34 -5.28 14.15
CA ARG A 151 10.72 -5.62 13.77
C ARG A 151 11.64 -4.40 13.70
N ILE A 152 11.16 -3.27 13.20
CA ILE A 152 11.94 -2.02 13.18
C ILE A 152 12.22 -1.56 14.61
N ARG A 153 11.20 -1.53 15.47
CA ARG A 153 11.34 -1.13 16.89
C ARG A 153 12.36 -1.98 17.61
N ASP A 154 12.33 -3.31 17.40
CA ASP A 154 13.29 -4.23 17.99
C ASP A 154 14.72 -3.98 17.48
N ALA A 155 14.86 -3.59 16.21
CA ALA A 155 16.17 -3.36 15.60
C ALA A 155 16.85 -2.05 16.02
N ILE A 156 16.07 -1.00 16.32
CA ILE A 156 16.59 0.35 16.65
C ILE A 156 16.37 0.78 18.10
N GLY A 157 15.52 0.09 18.87
CA GLY A 157 15.23 0.42 20.27
C GLY A 157 14.41 1.71 20.47
N ALA A 158 13.71 2.18 19.43
CA ALA A 158 12.92 3.42 19.43
C ALA A 158 11.52 3.18 18.84
N GLY A 159 10.67 4.22 18.81
CA GLY A 159 9.35 4.12 18.17
C GLY A 159 9.48 3.99 16.65
N ALA A 160 8.54 3.27 16.03
CA ALA A 160 8.39 3.24 14.58
C ALA A 160 6.92 3.22 14.18
N VAL A 161 6.60 3.84 13.03
CA VAL A 161 5.27 3.86 12.39
C VAL A 161 5.36 3.89 10.88
#